data_AF-A0A2N7XVQ1-F1
#
_entry.id   AF-A0A2N7XVQ1-F1
#
_cell.length_a   1.000
_cell.length_b   1.000
_cell.length_c   1.000
_cell.angle_alpha   90.00
_cell.angle_beta   90.00
_cell.angle_gamma   90.00
#
_symmetry.space_group_name_H-M   'P 1'
#
loop_
_entity.id
_entity.type
_entity.pdbx_description
1 polymer ?
#
loop_
_entity_poly.entity_id
_entity_poly.type
_entity_poly.pdbx_seq_one_letter_code
_entity_poly.pdbx_strand_id
1 'polypeptide(L)'
;MKPPSDLKILNVIYKLYYEEFKNFAQESDVQNGRVSKIHVPIDCKMIARELGVDSDIVFGRLYYHLEQKYGYKRDDDDDDKVAFFSLGVGPDRHCVNFPLLASVLAGLQEESSKFKWATVLSFIAVLISIVVPLATALLGKS
;
A
#
# COMPACT_ATOMS: atom_id res chain seq x y z
N MET A 1 -20.41 6.15 -1.04
CA MET A 1 -19.03 6.13 -0.47
C MET A 1 -18.03 5.89 -1.59
N LYS A 2 -16.83 6.48 -1.51
CA LYS A 2 -15.75 6.21 -2.48
C LYS A 2 -14.97 4.97 -2.02
N PRO A 3 -14.67 4.00 -2.90
CA PRO A 3 -13.87 2.84 -2.51
C PRO A 3 -12.46 3.29 -2.04
N PRO A 4 -11.87 2.60 -1.06
CA PRO A 4 -10.53 2.92 -0.57
C PRO A 4 -9.50 2.69 -1.67
N SER A 5 -8.48 3.56 -1.73
CA SER A 5 -7.35 3.37 -2.63
C SER A 5 -6.45 2.24 -2.13
N ASP A 6 -5.62 1.71 -3.04
CA ASP A 6 -4.63 0.69 -2.69
C ASP A 6 -3.68 1.20 -1.61
N LEU A 7 -3.25 2.47 -1.73
CA LEU A 7 -2.47 3.16 -0.69
C LEU A 7 -3.12 3.07 0.69
N LYS A 8 -4.43 3.28 0.79
CA LYS A 8 -5.15 3.21 2.07
C LYS A 8 -5.24 1.78 2.59
N ILE A 9 -5.61 0.82 1.73
CA ILE A 9 -5.73 -0.60 2.10
C ILE A 9 -4.38 -1.12 2.61
N LEU A 10 -3.32 -0.94 1.82
CA LEU A 10 -2.00 -1.44 2.18
C LEU A 10 -1.43 -0.76 3.42
N ASN A 11 -1.69 0.54 3.61
CA ASN A 11 -1.28 1.24 4.82
C ASN A 11 -1.99 0.71 6.09
N VAL A 12 -3.27 0.38 5.99
CA VAL A 12 -4.00 -0.23 7.12
C VAL A 12 -3.45 -1.62 7.44
N ILE A 13 -3.24 -2.46 6.41
CA ILE A 13 -2.64 -3.79 6.60
C ILE A 13 -1.27 -3.67 7.25
N TYR A 14 -0.40 -2.79 6.73
CA TYR A 14 0.94 -2.59 7.29
C TYR A 14 0.86 -2.22 8.77
N LYS A 15 0.03 -1.24 9.14
CA LYS A 15 -0.09 -0.80 10.54
C LYS A 15 -0.62 -1.88 11.48
N LEU A 16 -1.63 -2.65 11.05
CA LEU A 16 -2.25 -3.67 11.87
C LEU A 16 -1.32 -4.87 12.11
N TYR A 17 -0.52 -5.24 11.10
CA TYR A 17 0.20 -6.52 11.09
C TYR A 17 1.74 -6.38 11.16
N TYR A 18 2.29 -5.16 11.18
CA TYR A 18 3.75 -4.96 11.25
C TYR A 18 4.36 -5.58 12.51
N GLU A 19 3.73 -5.39 13.67
CA GLU A 19 4.22 -5.96 14.92
C GLU A 19 4.19 -7.50 14.89
N GLU A 20 3.12 -8.07 14.33
CA GLU A 20 3.02 -9.52 14.14
C GLU A 20 4.12 -10.04 13.20
N PHE A 21 4.34 -9.38 12.07
CA PHE A 21 5.43 -9.70 11.14
C PHE A 21 6.81 -9.61 11.81
N LYS A 22 7.07 -8.53 12.55
CA LYS A 22 8.35 -8.27 13.24
C LYS A 22 8.64 -9.34 14.29
N ASN A 23 7.64 -9.72 15.07
CA ASN A 23 7.75 -10.70 16.15
C ASN A 23 7.72 -12.16 15.63
N PHE A 24 8.01 -12.39 14.35
CA PHE A 24 8.16 -13.74 13.84
C PHE A 24 9.39 -14.44 14.45
N ALA A 25 9.17 -15.54 15.16
CA ALA A 25 10.19 -16.45 15.66
C ALA A 25 9.86 -17.87 15.21
N GLN A 26 10.88 -18.58 14.75
CA GLN A 26 10.83 -20.00 14.36
C GLN A 26 11.94 -20.73 15.14
N GLU A 27 11.91 -20.58 16.46
CA GLU A 27 12.78 -21.34 17.35
C GLU A 27 12.06 -22.62 17.79
N SER A 28 12.81 -23.65 18.14
CA SER A 28 12.31 -24.98 18.53
C SER A 28 11.32 -24.96 19.70
N ASP A 29 11.30 -23.86 20.45
CA ASP A 29 10.68 -23.75 21.77
C ASP A 29 9.48 -22.76 21.75
N VAL A 30 9.34 -21.98 20.66
CA VAL A 30 8.33 -20.93 20.50
C VAL A 30 7.74 -21.03 19.09
N GLN A 31 6.65 -21.79 18.95
CA GLN A 31 5.85 -21.77 17.75
C GLN A 31 4.90 -20.57 17.80
N ASN A 32 5.15 -19.53 17.01
CA ASN A 32 4.17 -18.47 16.80
C ASN A 32 3.03 -18.85 15.84
N GLY A 33 2.87 -20.16 15.55
CA GLY A 33 1.76 -20.72 14.79
C GLY A 33 1.76 -20.48 13.28
N ARG A 34 2.66 -19.66 12.73
CA ARG A 34 2.70 -19.34 11.28
C ARG A 34 3.74 -20.17 10.54
N VAL A 35 3.41 -20.54 9.30
CA VAL A 35 4.27 -21.40 8.47
C VAL A 35 5.47 -20.65 7.89
N SER A 36 5.37 -19.33 7.70
CA SER A 36 6.42 -18.52 7.09
C SER A 36 6.46 -17.12 7.67
N LYS A 37 7.66 -16.54 7.78
CA LYS A 37 7.82 -15.10 8.10
C LYS A 37 7.27 -14.21 7.00
N ILE A 38 7.39 -14.63 5.74
CA ILE A 38 7.11 -13.80 4.56
C ILE A 38 5.60 -13.61 4.39
N HIS A 39 4.84 -14.69 4.58
CA HIS A 39 3.40 -14.73 4.37
C HIS A 39 2.67 -14.53 5.68
N VAL A 40 2.05 -13.35 5.83
CA VAL A 40 1.32 -12.98 7.04
C VAL A 40 -0.18 -13.16 6.79
N PRO A 41 -0.88 -14.02 7.57
CA PRO A 41 -2.33 -14.14 7.48
C PRO A 41 -3.00 -12.84 7.93
N ILE A 42 -4.01 -12.39 7.19
CA ILE A 42 -4.72 -11.15 7.47
C ILE A 42 -6.24 -11.36 7.57
N ASP A 43 -6.88 -10.54 8.39
CA ASP A 43 -8.33 -10.52 8.57
C ASP A 43 -8.96 -9.40 7.73
N CYS A 44 -9.49 -9.77 6.57
CA CYS A 44 -10.19 -8.85 5.67
C CYS A 44 -11.39 -8.15 6.35
N LYS A 45 -12.05 -8.77 7.33
CA LYS A 45 -13.15 -8.14 8.08
C LYS A 45 -12.63 -7.09 9.05
N MET A 46 -11.50 -7.32 9.70
CA MET A 46 -10.86 -6.32 10.55
C MET A 46 -10.41 -5.11 9.74
N ILE A 47 -9.74 -5.34 8.60
CA ILE A 47 -9.29 -4.27 7.70
C ILE A 47 -10.48 -3.47 7.15
N ALA A 48 -11.55 -4.15 6.75
CA ALA A 48 -12.77 -3.52 6.25
C ALA A 48 -13.47 -2.64 7.30
N ARG A 49 -13.50 -3.06 8.57
CA ARG A 49 -14.00 -2.25 9.67
C ARG A 49 -13.22 -0.95 9.83
N GLU A 50 -11.89 -1.01 9.79
CA GLU A 50 -11.03 0.18 9.87
C GLU A 50 -11.23 1.14 8.68
N LEU A 51 -11.58 0.60 7.51
CA LEU A 51 -11.80 1.37 6.28
C LEU A 51 -13.26 1.82 6.09
N GLY A 52 -14.19 1.34 6.91
CA GLY A 52 -15.63 1.61 6.77
C GLY A 52 -16.23 1.08 5.46
N VAL A 53 -15.79 -0.10 5.01
CA VAL A 53 -16.29 -0.77 3.80
C VAL A 53 -16.65 -2.23 4.05
N ASP A 54 -17.22 -2.89 3.04
CA ASP A 54 -17.48 -4.33 3.06
C ASP A 54 -16.17 -5.14 2.96
N SER A 55 -16.09 -6.29 3.65
CA SER A 55 -14.92 -7.17 3.61
C SER A 55 -14.61 -7.71 2.23
N ASP A 56 -15.63 -7.91 1.39
CA ASP A 56 -15.46 -8.42 0.03
C ASP A 56 -14.80 -7.38 -0.89
N ILE A 57 -14.91 -6.09 -0.55
CA ILE A 57 -14.16 -5.04 -1.25
C ILE A 57 -12.67 -5.16 -0.93
N VAL A 58 -12.30 -5.42 0.33
CA VAL A 58 -10.89 -5.61 0.71
C VAL A 58 -10.33 -6.87 0.05
N PHE A 59 -11.04 -7.99 0.19
CA PHE A 59 -10.68 -9.26 -0.45
C PHE A 59 -10.55 -9.10 -1.96
N GLY A 60 -11.55 -8.51 -2.62
CA GLY A 60 -11.55 -8.34 -4.07
C GLY A 60 -10.40 -7.46 -4.56
N ARG A 61 -10.03 -6.40 -3.82
CA ARG A 61 -8.87 -5.57 -4.15
C ARG A 61 -7.56 -6.34 -3.99
N LEU A 62 -7.41 -7.14 -2.95
CA LEU A 62 -6.21 -7.96 -2.74
C LEU A 62 -6.08 -9.07 -3.79
N TYR A 63 -7.16 -9.83 -4.00
CA TYR A 63 -7.14 -11.03 -4.83
C TYR A 63 -7.22 -10.75 -6.33
N TYR A 64 -8.12 -9.86 -6.77
CA TYR A 64 -8.32 -9.63 -8.21
C TYR A 64 -7.46 -8.52 -8.78
N HIS A 65 -7.03 -7.55 -7.97
CA HIS A 65 -6.28 -6.40 -8.47
C HIS A 65 -4.80 -6.45 -8.05
N LEU A 66 -4.53 -6.49 -6.75
CA LEU A 66 -3.16 -6.37 -6.24
C LEU A 66 -2.33 -7.62 -6.51
N GLU A 67 -2.89 -8.81 -6.34
CA GLU A 67 -2.22 -10.06 -6.72
C GLU A 67 -1.90 -10.11 -8.22
N GLN A 68 -2.85 -9.74 -9.08
CA GLN A 68 -2.60 -9.70 -10.52
C GLN A 68 -1.54 -8.66 -10.90
N LYS A 69 -1.51 -7.53 -10.20
CA LYS A 69 -0.63 -6.40 -10.52
C LYS A 69 0.79 -6.56 -9.98
N TYR A 70 0.95 -7.13 -8.79
CA TYR A 70 2.21 -7.16 -8.06
C TYR A 70 2.76 -8.55 -7.79
N GLY A 71 1.93 -9.60 -7.91
CA GLY A 71 2.42 -10.97 -7.96
C GLY A 71 3.18 -11.22 -9.27
N TYR A 72 4.23 -12.03 -9.21
CA TYR A 72 5.09 -12.29 -10.37
C TYR A 72 5.62 -13.72 -10.38
N LYS A 73 6.03 -14.21 -11.55
CA LYS A 73 6.77 -15.45 -11.70
C LYS A 73 8.26 -15.14 -11.87
N ARG A 74 9.14 -15.98 -11.36
CA ARG A 74 10.56 -15.94 -11.73
C ARG A 74 10.79 -16.75 -12.99
N ASP A 75 11.62 -16.25 -13.89
CA ASP A 75 11.85 -16.86 -15.21
C ASP A 75 12.59 -18.21 -15.11
N ASP A 76 13.24 -18.49 -13.98
CA ASP A 76 14.09 -19.68 -13.78
C ASP A 76 13.32 -20.95 -13.42
N ASP A 77 12.04 -20.86 -12.99
CA ASP A 77 11.22 -22.03 -12.65
C ASP A 77 9.73 -21.70 -12.79
N ASP A 78 8.99 -22.47 -13.59
CA ASP A 78 7.59 -22.18 -13.95
C ASP A 78 6.64 -22.26 -12.75
N ASP A 79 7.09 -22.92 -11.68
CA ASP A 79 6.42 -23.12 -10.39
C ASP A 79 6.80 -22.09 -9.29
N ASP A 80 7.80 -21.23 -9.50
CA ASP A 80 8.23 -20.24 -8.49
C ASP A 80 7.48 -18.91 -8.64
N LYS A 81 6.15 -18.98 -8.45
CA LYS A 81 5.30 -17.79 -8.40
C LYS A 81 5.42 -17.11 -7.02
N VAL A 82 5.91 -15.88 -7.01
CA VAL A 82 5.88 -15.00 -5.84
C VAL A 82 4.52 -14.31 -5.77
N ALA A 83 3.62 -14.86 -4.94
CA ALA A 83 2.32 -14.24 -4.69
C ALA A 83 2.48 -12.97 -3.85
N PHE A 84 1.75 -11.91 -4.22
CA PHE A 84 1.50 -10.77 -3.36
C PHE A 84 0.42 -11.12 -2.32
N PHE A 85 -0.65 -11.78 -2.75
CA PHE A 85 -1.73 -12.29 -1.89
C PHE A 85 -2.07 -13.73 -2.28
N SER A 86 -2.12 -14.60 -1.28
CA SER A 86 -2.51 -16.01 -1.43
C SER A 86 -3.79 -16.30 -0.66
N LEU A 87 -4.64 -17.15 -1.22
CA LEU A 87 -5.82 -17.68 -0.50
C LEU A 87 -5.40 -18.53 0.71
N GLY A 88 -4.22 -19.14 0.67
CA GLY A 88 -3.62 -19.79 1.82
C GLY A 88 -2.18 -20.26 1.60
N VAL A 89 -1.46 -20.42 2.71
CA VAL A 89 -0.09 -20.94 2.76
C VAL A 89 -0.04 -21.97 3.90
N GLY A 90 -0.09 -23.26 3.54
CA GLY A 90 -0.29 -24.32 4.53
C GLY A 90 -1.66 -24.19 5.22
N PRO A 91 -1.73 -24.12 6.56
CA PRO A 91 -2.97 -23.92 7.31
C PRO A 91 -3.43 -22.45 7.33
N ASP A 92 -2.53 -21.50 7.05
CA ASP A 92 -2.82 -20.07 7.09
C ASP A 92 -3.70 -19.69 5.90
N ARG A 93 -4.75 -18.89 6.14
CA ARG A 93 -5.67 -18.40 5.11
C ARG A 93 -5.49 -16.90 4.89
N HIS A 94 -5.75 -16.45 3.66
CA HIS A 94 -5.66 -15.03 3.25
C HIS A 94 -4.33 -14.40 3.68
N CYS A 95 -3.26 -14.83 3.04
CA CYS A 95 -1.91 -14.40 3.39
C CYS A 95 -1.43 -13.32 2.44
N VAL A 96 -0.74 -12.31 2.97
CA VAL A 96 -0.02 -11.31 2.17
C VAL A 96 1.47 -11.53 2.31
N ASN A 97 2.20 -11.42 1.19
CA ASN A 97 3.65 -11.29 1.21
C ASN A 97 4.01 -9.91 1.78
N PHE A 98 4.33 -9.89 3.06
CA PHE A 98 4.43 -8.66 3.84
C PHE A 98 5.63 -7.78 3.42
N PRO A 99 6.83 -8.32 3.12
CA PRO A 99 7.91 -7.55 2.52
C PRO A 99 7.52 -6.89 1.20
N LEU A 100 6.87 -7.64 0.30
CA LEU A 100 6.43 -7.10 -0.99
C LEU A 100 5.36 -6.02 -0.82
N LEU A 101 4.41 -6.21 0.10
CA LEU A 101 3.46 -5.18 0.50
C LEU A 101 4.16 -3.90 0.96
N ALA A 102 5.19 -4.01 1.81
CA ALA A 102 5.92 -2.86 2.31
C ALA A 102 6.61 -2.08 1.17
N SER A 103 7.23 -2.79 0.21
CA SER A 103 7.84 -2.19 -0.98
C SER A 103 6.80 -1.47 -1.86
N VAL A 104 5.66 -2.12 -2.14
CA VAL A 104 4.58 -1.51 -2.93
C VAL A 104 3.99 -0.29 -2.21
N LEU A 105 3.75 -0.39 -0.90
CA LEU A 105 3.22 0.70 -0.10
C LEU A 105 4.17 1.92 -0.14
N ALA A 106 5.47 1.71 0.00
CA ALA A 106 6.47 2.78 -0.09
C ALA A 106 6.41 3.50 -1.45
N GLY A 107 6.33 2.73 -2.55
CA GLY A 107 6.16 3.31 -3.89
C GLY A 107 4.89 4.16 -4.03
N LEU A 108 3.75 3.67 -3.55
CA LEU A 108 2.48 4.41 -3.58
C LEU A 108 2.52 5.69 -2.71
N GLN A 109 3.21 5.65 -1.57
CA GLN A 109 3.42 6.81 -0.71
C GLN A 109 4.30 7.86 -1.39
N GLU A 110 5.36 7.43 -2.06
CA GLU A 110 6.26 8.30 -2.82
C GLU A 110 5.53 8.97 -3.99
N GLU A 111 4.77 8.22 -4.78
CA GLU A 111 3.94 8.75 -5.87
C GLU A 111 2.93 9.78 -5.35
N SER A 112 2.23 9.46 -4.24
CA SER A 112 1.29 10.38 -3.62
C SER A 112 1.97 11.67 -3.12
N SER A 113 3.18 11.57 -2.58
CA SER A 113 3.97 12.70 -2.13
C SER A 113 4.41 13.59 -3.30
N LYS A 114 4.95 13.00 -4.36
CA LYS A 114 5.37 13.71 -5.59
C LYS A 114 4.20 14.49 -6.19
N PHE A 115 3.02 13.88 -6.29
CA PHE A 115 1.84 14.54 -6.82
C PHE A 115 1.41 15.76 -5.99
N LYS A 116 1.47 15.64 -4.65
CA LYS A 116 1.17 16.78 -3.75
C LYS A 116 2.17 17.92 -3.92
N TRP A 117 3.46 17.61 -3.96
CA TRP A 117 4.51 18.60 -4.19
C TRP A 117 4.38 19.29 -5.54
N ALA A 118 4.12 18.54 -6.60
CA ALA A 118 3.87 19.09 -7.93
C ALA A 118 2.67 20.05 -7.91
N THR A 119 1.57 19.67 -7.27
CA THR A 119 0.38 20.52 -7.15
C THR A 119 0.67 21.82 -6.41
N VAL A 120 1.42 21.76 -5.30
CA VAL A 120 1.82 22.95 -4.53
C VAL A 120 2.73 23.86 -5.36
N LEU A 121 3.72 23.30 -6.05
CA LEU A 121 4.62 24.06 -6.92
C LEU A 121 3.87 24.74 -8.06
N SER A 122 2.94 24.03 -8.71
CA SER A 122 2.08 24.60 -9.75
C SER A 122 1.22 25.74 -9.21
N PHE A 123 0.65 25.59 -8.02
CA PHE A 123 -0.15 26.65 -7.40
C PHE A 123 0.69 27.91 -7.11
N ILE A 124 1.90 27.74 -6.57
CA ILE A 124 2.84 28.84 -6.34
C ILE A 124 3.22 29.53 -7.66
N ALA A 125 3.52 28.75 -8.70
CA ALA A 125 3.86 29.29 -10.02
C ALA A 125 2.72 30.15 -10.61
N VAL A 126 1.47 29.68 -10.48
CA VAL A 126 0.28 30.44 -10.89
C VAL A 126 0.16 31.74 -10.11
N LEU A 127 0.35 31.71 -8.78
CA LEU A 127 0.32 32.92 -7.96
C LEU A 127 1.40 33.93 -8.39
N ILE A 128 2.64 33.49 -8.60
CA ILE A 128 3.73 34.34 -9.08
C ILE A 128 3.38 34.95 -10.44
N SER A 129 2.81 34.17 -11.35
CA SER A 129 2.43 34.63 -12.69
C SER A 129 1.36 35.74 -12.68
N ILE A 130 0.56 35.83 -11.62
CA ILE A 130 -0.48 36.86 -11.46
C ILE A 130 0.08 38.06 -10.69
N VAL A 131 0.73 37.80 -9.55
CA VAL A 131 1.19 38.85 -8.63
C VAL A 131 2.33 39.68 -9.23
N VAL A 132 3.29 39.07 -9.92
CA VAL A 132 4.46 39.78 -10.45
C VAL A 132 4.07 40.81 -11.52
N PRO A 133 3.26 40.49 -12.54
CA PRO A 133 2.79 41.49 -13.50
C PRO A 133 1.97 42.61 -12.84
N LEU A 134 1.07 42.28 -11.89
CA LEU A 134 0.26 43.27 -11.18
C LEU A 134 1.11 44.24 -10.35
N ALA A 135 2.07 43.73 -9.57
CA ALA A 135 2.97 44.54 -8.78
C ALA A 135 3.81 45.46 -9.67
N THR A 136 4.33 44.93 -10.78
CA THR A 136 5.08 45.72 -11.77
C THR A 136 4.22 46.84 -12.37
N ALA A 137 2.97 46.54 -12.72
CA ALA A 137 2.05 47.54 -13.29
C ALA A 137 1.63 48.62 -12.29
N LEU A 138 1.54 48.31 -11.01
CA LEU A 138 1.21 49.27 -9.94
C LEU A 138 2.41 50.15 -9.58
N LEU A 139 3.59 49.57 -9.44
CA LEU A 139 4.82 50.30 -9.09
C LEU A 139 5.34 51.15 -10.26
N GLY A 140 5.18 50.70 -11.51
CA GLY A 140 5.59 51.46 -12.70
C GLY A 140 4.69 52.64 -13.06
N LYS A 141 3.60 52.88 -12.31
CA LYS A 141 2.74 54.06 -12.45
C LYS A 141 3.06 55.19 -11.46
N SER A 142 3.99 54.99 -10.53
CA SER A 142 4.54 56.01 -9.62
C SER A 142 5.79 56.66 -10.21
#